data_AF-A0A2E5XBS7-F1
#
_entry.id   AF-A0A2E5XBS7-F1
#
_cell.length_a   1.000
_cell.length_b   1.000
_cell.length_c   1.000
_cell.angle_alpha   90.00
_cell.angle_beta   90.00
_cell.angle_gamma   90.00
#
_symmetry.space_group_name_H-M   'P 1'
#
loop_
_entity.id
_entity.type
_entity.pdbx_description
1 polymer ?
#
loop_
_entity_poly.entity_id
_entity_poly.type
_entity_poly.pdbx_seq_one_letter_code
_entity_poly.pdbx_strand_id
1 'polypeptide(L)'
;MNKYFNYFLSVNFAVVLLCFFAFAIGIATFIENDYGTTTAKALIFNSWWLELCLILLCCIFIYNIYKYKLHKIQKLPVLLLHLSFILIIIGAGLTRYIGKEGSMRIREGSLNNQFVSETVFLDFKFHDNKTEYVGQKPLLLSSLSNNKFIIPIKFNQNEISIEYVDFIHDPVDEILLNQQDGDDFIELIFPKENGGMKSEYIIKNGIRRFQDLDFSFNNQSGDIKIFKTDSVFQFVSSYDVSFMKMSDQSNGLLNANQTHIFNQKTLYTINGKNFVFKNYLTKGLLIKKSNSIKNDNSKIDLLKIKLNVNDLDTIIDLYGYKGLVSPKTYLSLNGLFISLSYGSINYSLPFAIKLKDFQLDRYPGSDSPSSFASEIEVIDKDKKFDYRIFMNNVLNYRGYRFFQSSYDNDEKGTILSVNKDRVGTFVTYSGYLSLLLSVIFVVISRFSRFNLLSKKLK
;
A
#
# COMPACT_ATOMS: atom_id res chain seq x y z
N MET A 1 -37.84 23.20 19.91
CA MET A 1 -36.53 22.55 19.66
C MET A 1 -35.61 22.85 20.83
N ASN A 2 -35.00 21.79 21.41
CA ASN A 2 -34.22 21.85 22.65
C ASN A 2 -33.00 22.78 22.56
N LYS A 3 -32.69 23.50 23.65
CA LYS A 3 -31.57 24.47 23.74
C LYS A 3 -30.22 23.87 23.30
N TYR A 4 -29.98 22.60 23.64
CA TYR A 4 -28.79 21.84 23.25
C TYR A 4 -28.71 21.60 21.74
N PHE A 5 -29.82 21.28 21.09
CA PHE A 5 -29.87 21.04 19.64
C PHE A 5 -29.50 22.28 18.83
N ASN A 6 -29.94 23.45 19.28
CA ASN A 6 -29.59 24.72 18.65
C ASN A 6 -28.11 25.11 18.85
N TYR A 7 -27.45 24.58 19.89
CA TYR A 7 -26.02 24.80 20.13
C TYR A 7 -25.14 23.96 19.20
N PHE A 8 -25.44 22.67 19.06
CA PHE A 8 -24.73 21.77 18.13
C PHE A 8 -24.94 22.12 16.65
N LEU A 9 -26.01 22.83 16.31
CA LEU A 9 -26.25 23.35 14.95
C LEU A 9 -25.91 24.84 14.79
N SER A 10 -25.06 25.39 15.67
CA SER A 10 -24.66 26.80 15.63
C SER A 10 -23.44 27.04 14.74
N VAL A 11 -23.29 28.29 14.27
CA VAL A 11 -22.09 28.73 13.52
C VAL A 11 -20.83 28.63 14.39
N ASN A 12 -20.92 28.94 15.69
CA ASN A 12 -19.80 28.84 16.61
C ASN A 12 -19.27 27.40 16.69
N PHE A 13 -20.17 26.43 16.77
CA PHE A 13 -19.79 25.02 16.78
C PHE A 13 -19.20 24.57 15.42
N ALA A 14 -19.73 25.08 14.30
CA ALA A 14 -19.11 24.83 12.99
C ALA A 14 -17.66 25.31 12.91
N VAL A 15 -17.35 26.48 13.47
CA VAL A 15 -15.97 27.01 13.52
C VAL A 15 -15.07 26.08 14.35
N VAL A 16 -15.54 25.60 15.50
CA VAL A 16 -14.80 24.62 16.30
C VAL A 16 -14.52 23.34 15.51
N LEU A 17 -15.52 22.79 14.82
CA LEU A 17 -15.35 21.61 13.97
C LEU A 17 -14.40 21.86 12.80
N LEU A 18 -14.43 23.04 12.18
CA LEU A 18 -13.49 23.41 11.11
C LEU A 18 -12.05 23.51 11.62
N CYS A 19 -11.84 24.10 12.80
CA CYS A 19 -10.51 24.13 13.43
C CYS A 19 -10.01 22.72 13.77
N PHE A 20 -10.89 21.88 14.32
CA PHE A 20 -10.59 20.48 14.59
C PHE A 20 -10.23 19.72 13.31
N PHE A 21 -11.01 19.90 12.24
CA PHE A 21 -10.74 19.30 10.93
C PHE A 21 -9.40 19.76 10.34
N ALA A 22 -9.09 21.05 10.40
CA ALA A 22 -7.82 21.59 9.92
C ALA A 22 -6.62 21.03 10.71
N PHE A 23 -6.75 20.93 12.05
CA PHE A 23 -5.70 20.35 12.89
C PHE A 23 -5.51 18.85 12.61
N ALA A 24 -6.60 18.11 12.42
CA ALA A 24 -6.57 16.70 12.05
C ALA A 24 -5.85 16.46 10.71
N ILE A 25 -6.13 17.28 9.68
CA ILE A 25 -5.41 17.20 8.40
C ILE A 25 -3.93 17.55 8.60
N GLY A 26 -3.63 18.60 9.37
CA GLY A 26 -2.26 18.98 9.69
C GLY A 26 -1.47 17.81 10.30
N ILE A 27 -2.01 17.17 11.34
CA ILE A 27 -1.39 15.97 11.95
C ILE A 27 -1.25 14.84 10.92
N ALA A 28 -2.26 14.60 10.08
CA ALA A 28 -2.22 13.55 9.07
C ALA A 28 -1.04 13.71 8.11
N THR A 29 -0.71 14.94 7.71
CA THR A 29 0.44 15.19 6.83
C THR A 29 1.79 14.84 7.49
N PHE A 30 1.95 15.10 8.79
CA PHE A 30 3.14 14.68 9.53
C PHE A 30 3.20 13.16 9.68
N ILE A 31 2.07 12.52 10.02
CA ILE A 31 2.00 11.06 10.11
C ILE A 31 2.32 10.41 8.77
N GLU A 32 1.83 10.96 7.67
CA GLU A 32 2.11 10.47 6.31
C GLU A 32 3.60 10.53 5.97
N ASN A 33 4.26 11.63 6.34
CA ASN A 33 5.68 11.80 6.14
C ASN A 33 6.49 10.75 6.93
N ASP A 34 6.18 10.57 8.21
CA ASP A 34 6.99 9.79 9.14
C ASP A 34 6.68 8.28 9.10
N TYR A 35 5.41 7.91 8.92
CA TYR A 35 4.92 6.53 9.02
C TYR A 35 4.31 5.99 7.73
N GLY A 36 4.15 6.84 6.72
CA GLY A 36 3.65 6.45 5.40
C GLY A 36 2.15 6.70 5.18
N THR A 37 1.77 6.65 3.90
CA THR A 37 0.44 6.99 3.40
C THR A 37 -0.64 6.05 3.91
N THR A 38 -0.35 4.75 4.00
CA THR A 38 -1.27 3.72 4.50
C THR A 38 -1.63 3.97 5.95
N THR A 39 -0.64 4.28 6.78
CA THR A 39 -0.81 4.63 8.20
C THR A 39 -1.62 5.90 8.40
N ALA A 40 -1.32 6.98 7.67
CA ALA A 40 -2.09 8.23 7.76
C ALA A 40 -3.56 8.02 7.35
N LYS A 41 -3.80 7.23 6.30
CA LYS A 41 -5.16 6.83 5.90
C LYS A 41 -5.85 6.02 6.99
N ALA A 42 -5.19 5.03 7.57
CA ALA A 42 -5.76 4.16 8.61
C ALA A 42 -6.13 4.91 9.89
N LEU A 43 -5.27 5.82 10.36
CA LEU A 43 -5.45 6.52 11.64
C LEU A 43 -6.37 7.74 11.53
N ILE A 44 -6.30 8.49 10.43
CA ILE A 44 -6.98 9.79 10.30
C ILE A 44 -7.96 9.81 9.13
N PHE A 45 -7.50 9.69 7.89
CA PHE A 45 -8.38 9.98 6.73
C PHE A 45 -9.59 9.05 6.62
N ASN A 46 -9.45 7.78 7.01
CA ASN A 46 -10.53 6.79 6.97
C ASN A 46 -11.13 6.51 8.36
N SER A 47 -10.83 7.34 9.36
CA SER A 47 -11.34 7.17 10.71
C SER A 47 -12.82 7.58 10.83
N TRP A 48 -13.55 6.89 11.70
CA TRP A 48 -14.97 7.16 11.94
C TRP A 48 -15.22 8.55 12.54
N TRP A 49 -14.27 9.06 13.34
CA TRP A 49 -14.42 10.35 14.02
C TRP A 49 -14.25 11.52 13.06
N LEU A 50 -13.35 11.41 12.07
CA LEU A 50 -13.20 12.43 11.04
C LEU A 50 -14.43 12.46 10.14
N GLU A 51 -14.95 11.29 9.80
CA GLU A 51 -16.20 11.17 9.04
C GLU A 51 -17.40 11.74 9.80
N LEU A 52 -17.51 11.47 11.11
CA LEU A 52 -18.53 12.08 11.95
C LEU A 52 -18.40 13.61 11.96
N CYS A 53 -17.18 14.15 12.04
CA CYS A 53 -16.93 15.59 11.94
C CYS A 53 -17.46 16.17 10.62
N LEU A 54 -17.17 15.51 9.49
CA LEU A 54 -17.64 15.93 8.16
C LEU A 54 -19.17 15.85 8.03
N ILE A 55 -19.80 14.80 8.56
CA ILE A 55 -21.26 14.65 8.58
C ILE A 55 -21.89 15.78 9.40
N LEU A 56 -21.36 16.06 10.60
CA LEU A 56 -21.84 17.14 11.45
C LEU A 56 -21.71 18.50 10.77
N LEU A 57 -20.57 18.79 10.14
CA LEU A 57 -20.37 20.01 9.34
C LEU A 57 -21.42 20.13 8.23
N CYS A 58 -21.66 19.05 7.49
CA CYS A 58 -22.68 19.01 6.43
C CYS A 58 -24.08 19.32 6.99
N CYS A 59 -24.47 18.69 8.10
CA CYS A 59 -25.74 18.96 8.77
C CYS A 59 -25.87 20.42 9.23
N ILE A 60 -24.80 21.01 9.78
CA ILE A 60 -24.80 22.42 10.20
C ILE A 60 -24.97 23.35 8.99
N PHE A 61 -24.27 23.08 7.88
CA PHE A 61 -24.42 23.89 6.66
C PHE A 61 -25.85 23.83 6.11
N ILE A 62 -26.45 22.64 6.07
CA ILE A 62 -27.86 22.46 5.66
C ILE A 62 -28.80 23.24 6.59
N TYR A 63 -28.63 23.10 7.91
CA TYR A 63 -29.48 23.80 8.88
C TYR A 63 -29.36 25.33 8.76
N ASN A 64 -28.15 25.85 8.55
CA ASN A 64 -27.90 27.28 8.40
C ASN A 64 -28.59 27.87 7.15
N ILE A 65 -28.76 27.10 6.08
CA ILE A 65 -29.51 27.53 4.89
C ILE A 65 -30.95 27.88 5.27
N TYR A 66 -31.61 27.04 6.06
CA TYR A 66 -32.99 27.27 6.50
C TYR A 66 -33.09 28.35 7.58
N LYS A 67 -32.27 28.26 8.63
CA LYS A 67 -32.28 29.19 9.77
C LYS A 67 -32.07 30.64 9.34
N TYR A 68 -31.13 30.90 8.45
CA TYR A 68 -30.80 32.25 7.98
C TYR A 68 -31.54 32.64 6.68
N LYS A 69 -32.44 31.79 6.19
CA LYS A 69 -33.22 31.97 4.96
C LYS A 69 -32.32 32.37 3.78
N LEU A 70 -31.26 31.58 3.54
CA LEU A 70 -30.24 31.87 2.53
C LEU A 70 -30.77 31.76 1.09
N HIS A 71 -31.92 31.12 0.88
CA HIS A 71 -32.63 31.05 -0.39
C HIS A 71 -33.08 32.41 -0.96
N LYS A 72 -33.00 33.50 -0.19
CA LYS A 72 -33.27 34.85 -0.69
C LYS A 72 -32.18 35.29 -1.66
N ILE A 73 -32.57 35.92 -2.77
CA ILE A 73 -31.65 36.35 -3.84
C ILE A 73 -30.52 37.28 -3.36
N GLN A 74 -30.78 38.10 -2.33
CA GLN A 74 -29.80 38.99 -1.71
C GLN A 74 -28.66 38.22 -1.01
N LYS A 75 -28.92 36.97 -0.60
CA LYS A 75 -27.99 36.08 0.09
C LYS A 75 -27.47 34.96 -0.81
N LEU A 76 -27.73 35.05 -2.12
CA LEU A 76 -27.26 34.08 -3.12
C LEU A 76 -25.75 33.76 -3.00
N PRO A 77 -24.83 34.72 -2.77
CA PRO A 77 -23.42 34.37 -2.63
C PRO A 77 -23.16 33.44 -1.44
N VAL A 78 -23.80 33.73 -0.29
CA VAL A 78 -23.66 32.92 0.93
C VAL A 78 -24.33 31.56 0.77
N LEU A 79 -25.44 31.48 0.05
CA LEU A 79 -26.10 30.21 -0.29
C LEU A 79 -25.19 29.32 -1.12
N LEU A 80 -24.60 29.87 -2.19
CA LEU A 80 -23.66 29.14 -3.05
C LEU A 80 -22.43 28.66 -2.26
N LEU A 81 -21.92 29.46 -1.33
CA LEU A 81 -20.85 29.04 -0.43
C LEU A 81 -21.24 27.78 0.38
N HIS A 82 -22.43 27.77 0.99
CA HIS A 82 -22.87 26.61 1.78
C HIS A 82 -23.12 25.38 0.91
N LEU A 83 -23.76 25.56 -0.25
CA LEU A 83 -23.96 24.49 -1.23
C LEU A 83 -22.64 23.90 -1.69
N SER A 84 -21.61 24.73 -1.89
CA SER A 84 -20.28 24.24 -2.27
C SER A 84 -19.71 23.26 -1.26
N PHE A 85 -19.71 23.59 0.04
CA PHE A 85 -19.19 22.71 1.07
C PHE A 85 -20.02 21.42 1.20
N ILE A 86 -21.35 21.51 1.12
CA ILE A 86 -22.23 20.34 1.14
C ILE A 86 -21.92 19.40 -0.03
N LEU A 87 -21.85 19.94 -1.25
CA LEU A 87 -21.55 19.16 -2.46
C LEU A 87 -20.15 18.54 -2.41
N ILE A 88 -19.14 19.27 -1.93
CA ILE A 88 -17.78 18.74 -1.81
C ILE A 88 -17.74 17.57 -0.79
N ILE A 89 -18.38 17.72 0.38
CA ILE A 89 -18.42 16.66 1.39
C ILE A 89 -19.16 15.43 0.88
N ILE A 90 -20.34 15.61 0.26
CA ILE A 90 -21.11 14.50 -0.30
C ILE A 90 -20.35 13.82 -1.45
N GLY A 91 -19.74 14.62 -2.33
CA GLY A 91 -18.94 14.12 -3.44
C GLY A 91 -17.74 13.30 -2.96
N ALA A 92 -17.03 13.76 -1.93
CA ALA A 92 -15.94 13.03 -1.30
C ALA A 92 -16.41 11.69 -0.70
N GLY A 93 -17.56 11.67 -0.04
CA GLY A 93 -18.19 10.44 0.47
C GLY A 93 -18.54 9.46 -0.67
N LEU A 94 -19.10 9.96 -1.77
CA LEU A 94 -19.41 9.13 -2.95
C LEU A 94 -18.14 8.53 -3.57
N THR A 95 -17.08 9.31 -3.73
CA THR A 95 -15.78 8.79 -4.23
C THR A 95 -15.21 7.73 -3.29
N ARG A 96 -15.28 7.94 -1.95
CA ARG A 96 -14.76 6.98 -0.97
C ARG A 96 -15.48 5.63 -0.96
N TYR A 97 -16.81 5.64 -1.03
CA TYR A 97 -17.61 4.42 -0.83
C TYR A 97 -17.98 3.68 -2.13
N ILE A 98 -18.04 4.40 -3.26
CA ILE A 98 -18.47 3.85 -4.55
C ILE A 98 -17.32 3.83 -5.56
N GLY A 99 -16.33 4.71 -5.39
CA GLY A 99 -15.19 4.82 -6.29
C GLY A 99 -14.35 3.55 -6.32
N LYS A 100 -13.80 3.25 -7.50
CA LYS A 100 -12.78 2.21 -7.66
C LYS A 100 -11.53 2.83 -8.25
N GLU A 101 -10.42 2.58 -7.58
CA GLU A 101 -9.11 3.12 -7.93
C GLU A 101 -8.11 1.99 -8.11
N GLY A 102 -7.13 2.20 -8.96
CA GLY A 102 -6.09 1.23 -9.22
C GLY A 102 -5.08 1.68 -10.27
N SER A 103 -4.18 0.78 -10.63
CA SER A 103 -3.13 1.01 -11.61
C SER A 103 -3.20 -0.02 -12.74
N MET A 104 -2.94 0.46 -13.96
CA MET A 104 -2.88 -0.35 -15.16
C MET A 104 -1.50 -0.19 -15.77
N ARG A 105 -0.73 -1.27 -15.78
CA ARG A 105 0.56 -1.34 -16.45
C ARG A 105 0.37 -1.92 -17.85
N ILE A 106 0.94 -1.28 -18.87
CA ILE A 106 0.86 -1.75 -20.27
C ILE A 106 2.25 -1.64 -20.89
N ARG A 107 2.69 -2.73 -21.52
CA ARG A 107 3.93 -2.77 -22.32
C ARG A 107 3.67 -2.29 -23.73
N GLU A 108 4.67 -1.70 -24.37
CA GLU A 108 4.55 -1.27 -25.76
C GLU A 108 4.17 -2.44 -26.68
N GLY A 109 3.31 -2.16 -27.65
CA GLY A 109 2.72 -3.16 -28.55
C GLY A 109 1.71 -4.09 -27.90
N SER A 110 1.58 -4.09 -26.58
CA SER A 110 0.71 -5.00 -25.82
C SER A 110 -0.64 -4.39 -25.54
N LEU A 111 -1.64 -5.26 -25.37
CA LEU A 111 -3.01 -4.91 -25.05
C LEU A 111 -3.32 -5.33 -23.61
N ASN A 112 -3.99 -4.46 -22.86
CA ASN A 112 -4.46 -4.72 -21.51
C ASN A 112 -5.93 -4.31 -21.36
N ASN A 113 -6.73 -5.16 -20.71
CA ASN A 113 -8.14 -4.93 -20.40
C ASN A 113 -8.44 -5.08 -18.90
N GLN A 114 -7.43 -5.02 -18.05
CA GLN A 114 -7.58 -5.12 -16.59
C GLN A 114 -6.65 -4.15 -15.86
N PHE A 115 -7.05 -3.77 -14.66
CA PHE A 115 -6.24 -2.94 -13.78
C PHE A 115 -6.21 -3.51 -12.37
N VAL A 116 -5.10 -3.31 -11.69
CA VAL A 116 -4.84 -3.80 -10.32
C VAL A 116 -5.40 -2.78 -9.34
N SER A 117 -6.18 -3.23 -8.35
CA SER A 117 -6.79 -2.35 -7.36
C SER A 117 -5.76 -1.63 -6.49
N GLU A 118 -6.03 -0.38 -6.14
CA GLU A 118 -5.23 0.34 -5.15
C GLU A 118 -5.52 -0.17 -3.72
N THR A 119 -6.76 -0.58 -3.47
CA THR A 119 -7.17 -1.22 -2.22
C THR A 119 -6.63 -2.65 -2.15
N VAL A 120 -6.13 -3.03 -0.98
CA VAL A 120 -5.70 -4.39 -0.67
C VAL A 120 -6.88 -5.17 -0.10
N PHE A 121 -6.98 -6.44 -0.46
CA PHE A 121 -8.06 -7.32 -0.05
C PHE A 121 -7.51 -8.58 0.61
N LEU A 122 -8.29 -9.11 1.55
CA LEU A 122 -8.25 -10.52 1.91
C LEU A 122 -9.26 -11.24 1.01
N ASP A 123 -8.77 -11.98 0.02
CA ASP A 123 -9.56 -12.84 -0.86
C ASP A 123 -9.59 -14.24 -0.25
N PHE A 124 -10.78 -14.80 -0.11
CA PHE A 124 -10.97 -16.13 0.47
C PHE A 124 -12.01 -16.91 -0.32
N LYS A 125 -11.69 -18.16 -0.61
CA LYS A 125 -12.58 -19.10 -1.28
C LYS A 125 -12.59 -20.42 -0.55
N PHE A 126 -13.78 -20.95 -0.35
CA PHE A 126 -14.02 -22.27 0.24
C PHE A 126 -14.78 -23.12 -0.78
N HIS A 127 -14.37 -24.36 -1.02
CA HIS A 127 -15.13 -25.29 -1.85
C HIS A 127 -15.04 -26.72 -1.34
N ASP A 128 -16.12 -27.48 -1.54
CA ASP A 128 -16.26 -28.90 -1.15
C ASP A 128 -16.39 -29.82 -2.38
N ASN A 129 -15.91 -29.35 -3.53
CA ASN A 129 -16.06 -29.94 -4.88
C ASN A 129 -17.50 -29.93 -5.44
N LYS A 130 -18.50 -29.46 -4.69
CA LYS A 130 -19.89 -29.31 -5.17
C LYS A 130 -20.33 -27.86 -5.19
N THR A 131 -20.07 -27.14 -4.10
CA THR A 131 -20.37 -25.74 -3.93
C THR A 131 -19.11 -24.95 -3.67
N GLU A 132 -19.16 -23.66 -4.00
CA GLU A 132 -18.10 -22.71 -3.68
C GLU A 132 -18.68 -21.49 -2.98
N TYR A 133 -17.91 -20.97 -2.03
CA TYR A 133 -18.13 -19.68 -1.40
C TYR A 133 -16.93 -18.81 -1.68
N VAL A 134 -17.15 -17.62 -2.24
CA VAL A 134 -16.11 -16.63 -2.52
C VAL A 134 -16.46 -15.36 -1.76
N GLY A 135 -15.48 -14.85 -1.02
CA GLY A 135 -15.62 -13.60 -0.28
C GLY A 135 -14.34 -12.77 -0.36
N GLN A 136 -14.54 -11.46 -0.26
CA GLN A 136 -13.47 -10.48 -0.30
C GLN A 136 -13.70 -9.44 0.77
N LYS A 137 -12.67 -9.13 1.56
CA LYS A 137 -12.70 -8.06 2.55
C LYS A 137 -11.67 -7.00 2.19
N PRO A 138 -12.07 -5.74 1.95
CA PRO A 138 -11.10 -4.65 1.81
C PRO A 138 -10.38 -4.44 3.14
N LEU A 139 -9.06 -4.30 3.08
CA LEU A 139 -8.20 -4.12 4.23
C LEU A 139 -7.40 -2.82 4.09
N LEU A 140 -7.28 -2.11 5.21
CA LEU A 140 -6.40 -0.97 5.38
C LEU A 140 -5.65 -1.18 6.70
N LEU A 141 -4.56 -1.93 6.63
CA LEU A 141 -3.74 -2.31 7.78
C LEU A 141 -2.56 -1.35 7.92
N SER A 142 -2.22 -1.04 9.16
CA SER A 142 -1.01 -0.31 9.52
C SER A 142 -0.45 -0.89 10.81
N SER A 143 0.87 -0.92 10.95
CA SER A 143 1.55 -1.38 12.17
C SER A 143 1.25 -0.53 13.40
N LEU A 144 0.76 0.70 13.23
CA LEU A 144 0.39 1.60 14.32
C LEU A 144 -1.10 1.64 14.62
N SER A 145 -1.96 1.13 13.72
CA SER A 145 -3.40 1.09 13.98
C SER A 145 -3.79 -0.14 14.79
N ASN A 146 -4.85 -0.01 15.57
CA ASN A 146 -5.44 -1.11 16.33
C ASN A 146 -6.26 -2.02 15.40
N ASN A 147 -5.56 -2.75 14.53
CA ASN A 147 -6.18 -3.61 13.52
C ASN A 147 -6.94 -4.74 14.21
N LYS A 148 -8.23 -4.87 13.90
CA LYS A 148 -9.06 -5.99 14.36
C LYS A 148 -10.11 -6.32 13.32
N PHE A 149 -10.25 -7.59 13.01
CA PHE A 149 -11.40 -8.07 12.27
C PHE A 149 -11.69 -9.53 12.59
N ILE A 150 -12.98 -9.86 12.50
CA ILE A 150 -13.51 -11.22 12.54
C ILE A 150 -14.48 -11.32 11.36
N ILE A 151 -14.39 -12.41 10.61
CA ILE A 151 -15.27 -12.71 9.47
C ILE A 151 -15.93 -14.05 9.76
N PRO A 152 -17.16 -14.05 10.31
CA PRO A 152 -17.92 -15.28 10.47
C PRO A 152 -18.50 -15.71 9.12
N ILE A 153 -18.32 -16.97 8.77
CA ILE A 153 -18.74 -17.56 7.49
C ILE A 153 -19.47 -18.86 7.81
N LYS A 154 -20.70 -18.99 7.31
CA LYS A 154 -21.45 -20.24 7.33
C LYS A 154 -21.40 -20.86 5.95
N PHE A 155 -20.74 -22.01 5.82
CA PHE A 155 -20.63 -22.72 4.56
C PHE A 155 -21.08 -24.17 4.75
N ASN A 156 -22.25 -24.49 4.17
CA ASN A 156 -22.94 -25.77 4.37
C ASN A 156 -23.19 -26.05 5.87
N GLN A 157 -22.58 -27.11 6.41
CA GLN A 157 -22.64 -27.49 7.83
C GLN A 157 -21.43 -26.99 8.64
N ASN A 158 -20.47 -26.34 7.99
CA ASN A 158 -19.24 -25.88 8.64
C ASN A 158 -19.40 -24.44 9.12
N GLU A 159 -19.03 -24.20 10.38
CA GLU A 159 -18.84 -22.86 10.92
C GLU A 159 -17.36 -22.49 10.78
N ILE A 160 -17.11 -21.44 10.01
CA ILE A 160 -15.77 -20.98 9.67
C ILE A 160 -15.63 -19.55 10.18
N SER A 161 -14.51 -19.23 10.84
CA SER A 161 -14.17 -17.85 11.16
C SER A 161 -12.75 -17.52 10.68
N ILE A 162 -12.60 -16.32 10.12
CA ILE A 162 -11.29 -15.75 9.83
C ILE A 162 -11.06 -14.56 10.76
N GLU A 163 -10.02 -14.64 11.59
CA GLU A 163 -9.69 -13.66 12.61
C GLU A 163 -8.31 -13.06 12.33
N TYR A 164 -8.18 -11.76 12.60
CA TYR A 164 -6.90 -11.07 12.59
C TYR A 164 -6.02 -11.52 13.76
N VAL A 165 -4.75 -11.84 13.47
CA VAL A 165 -3.75 -12.13 14.50
C VAL A 165 -2.73 -11.00 14.57
N ASP A 166 -2.05 -10.73 13.46
CA ASP A 166 -0.95 -9.77 13.43
C ASP A 166 -0.70 -9.23 12.01
N PHE A 167 -0.08 -8.06 11.91
CA PHE A 167 0.32 -7.43 10.65
C PHE A 167 1.73 -6.87 10.78
N ILE A 168 2.64 -7.38 9.96
CA ILE A 168 4.04 -7.00 9.95
C ILE A 168 4.35 -6.47 8.56
N HIS A 169 4.54 -5.15 8.46
CA HIS A 169 5.01 -4.55 7.21
C HIS A 169 6.51 -4.79 7.03
N ASP A 170 6.99 -4.89 5.79
CA ASP A 170 8.42 -5.07 5.48
C ASP A 170 9.11 -6.14 6.36
N PRO A 171 8.59 -7.38 6.45
CA PRO A 171 9.04 -8.38 7.40
C PRO A 171 10.47 -8.83 7.06
N VAL A 172 11.37 -8.61 7.99
CA VAL A 172 12.71 -9.20 8.02
C VAL A 172 12.78 -10.26 9.10
N ASP A 173 13.65 -11.24 8.87
CA ASP A 173 13.98 -12.23 9.88
C ASP A 173 14.73 -11.55 11.03
N GLU A 174 14.32 -11.85 12.27
CA GLU A 174 15.03 -11.51 13.50
C GLU A 174 15.06 -12.76 14.37
N ILE A 175 16.13 -12.94 15.15
CA ILE A 175 16.26 -14.06 16.08
C ILE A 175 16.10 -13.56 17.51
N LEU A 176 15.09 -14.07 18.21
CA LEU A 176 14.98 -13.92 19.65
C LEU A 176 15.86 -14.93 20.35
N LEU A 177 16.80 -14.47 21.17
CA LEU A 177 17.73 -15.33 21.91
C LEU A 177 17.12 -15.84 23.22
N ASN A 178 17.76 -16.86 23.79
CA ASN A 178 17.46 -17.42 25.10
C ASN A 178 16.07 -18.06 25.25
N GLN A 179 15.53 -18.65 24.18
CA GLN A 179 14.27 -19.40 24.23
C GLN A 179 14.49 -20.84 24.72
N GLN A 180 13.55 -21.40 25.49
CA GLN A 180 13.67 -22.74 26.06
C GLN A 180 13.74 -23.83 24.97
N ASP A 181 12.99 -23.65 23.87
CA ASP A 181 12.95 -24.54 22.69
C ASP A 181 13.67 -23.92 21.47
N GLY A 182 14.66 -23.06 21.69
CA GLY A 182 15.35 -22.36 20.60
C GLY A 182 16.42 -23.22 19.90
N ASP A 183 16.53 -23.05 18.58
CA ASP A 183 17.55 -23.69 17.75
C ASP A 183 18.85 -22.87 17.67
N ASP A 184 19.91 -23.51 17.18
CA ASP A 184 21.19 -22.84 16.90
C ASP A 184 21.17 -22.23 15.49
N PHE A 185 21.66 -21.00 15.34
CA PHE A 185 21.73 -20.29 14.07
C PHE A 185 23.11 -19.67 13.81
N ILE A 186 23.46 -19.54 12.54
CA ILE A 186 24.57 -18.70 12.07
C ILE A 186 24.00 -17.45 11.39
N GLU A 187 24.46 -16.28 11.81
CA GLU A 187 24.15 -14.99 11.19
C GLU A 187 25.27 -14.61 10.20
N LEU A 188 24.90 -14.56 8.92
CA LEU A 188 25.73 -14.07 7.83
C LEU A 188 25.24 -12.70 7.36
N ILE A 189 26.15 -11.80 7.03
CA ILE A 189 25.82 -10.51 6.44
C ILE A 189 26.17 -10.52 4.97
N PHE A 190 25.23 -10.08 4.14
CA PHE A 190 25.40 -9.91 2.70
C PHE A 190 25.12 -8.46 2.27
N PRO A 191 25.78 -7.94 1.22
CA PRO A 191 25.44 -6.64 0.65
C PRO A 191 24.08 -6.70 -0.06
N LYS A 192 23.29 -5.63 0.06
CA LYS A 192 22.04 -5.44 -0.69
C LYS A 192 22.35 -4.89 -2.08
N GLU A 193 21.51 -5.23 -3.06
CA GLU A 193 21.64 -4.73 -4.45
C GLU A 193 21.55 -3.19 -4.54
N ASN A 194 20.73 -2.55 -3.70
CA ASN A 194 20.55 -1.10 -3.67
C ASN A 194 21.44 -0.39 -2.61
N GLY A 195 22.52 -1.03 -2.16
CA GLY A 195 23.40 -0.51 -1.12
C GLY A 195 22.94 -0.85 0.31
N GLY A 196 23.91 -0.95 1.21
CA GLY A 196 23.72 -1.39 2.60
C GLY A 196 23.91 -2.89 2.81
N MET A 197 23.69 -3.35 4.04
CA MET A 197 23.94 -4.72 4.50
C MET A 197 22.63 -5.40 4.94
N LYS A 198 22.50 -6.71 4.72
CA LYS A 198 21.37 -7.55 5.15
C LYS A 198 21.89 -8.73 5.96
N SER A 199 21.33 -8.96 7.15
CA SER A 199 21.54 -10.21 7.87
C SER A 199 20.68 -11.32 7.30
N GLU A 200 21.25 -12.50 7.15
CA GLU A 200 20.59 -13.74 6.83
C GLU A 200 20.98 -14.79 7.88
N TYR A 201 19.99 -15.58 8.30
CA TYR A 201 20.16 -16.61 9.32
C TYR A 201 20.08 -18.01 8.71
N ILE A 202 20.93 -18.92 9.16
CA ILE A 202 20.91 -20.33 8.77
C ILE A 202 20.72 -21.18 10.02
N ILE A 203 19.62 -21.94 10.08
CA ILE A 203 19.33 -22.88 11.16
C ILE A 203 20.28 -24.07 11.11
N LYS A 204 20.63 -24.62 12.28
CA LYS A 204 21.44 -25.85 12.40
C LYS A 204 20.78 -27.01 11.66
N ASN A 205 21.59 -27.75 10.94
CA ASN A 205 21.22 -28.82 9.99
C ASN A 205 20.38 -28.33 8.79
N GLY A 206 20.13 -27.02 8.67
CA GLY A 206 19.42 -26.42 7.57
C GLY A 206 20.32 -26.02 6.41
N ILE A 207 19.67 -25.73 5.29
CA ILE A 207 20.28 -25.21 4.06
C ILE A 207 19.52 -23.95 3.69
N ARG A 208 20.23 -22.90 3.30
CA ARG A 208 19.66 -21.66 2.83
C ARG A 208 20.36 -21.19 1.58
N ARG A 209 19.57 -20.95 0.54
CA ARG A 209 20.05 -20.42 -0.74
C ARG A 209 20.14 -18.90 -0.68
N PHE A 210 21.27 -18.33 -1.06
CA PHE A 210 21.47 -16.90 -1.17
C PHE A 210 22.26 -16.57 -2.44
N GLN A 211 21.73 -15.66 -3.28
CA GLN A 211 22.34 -15.26 -4.56
C GLN A 211 22.92 -16.48 -5.29
N ASP A 212 22.11 -17.49 -5.56
CA ASP A 212 22.48 -18.73 -6.29
C ASP A 212 23.50 -19.67 -5.63
N LEU A 213 23.95 -19.39 -4.41
CA LEU A 213 24.81 -20.27 -3.63
C LEU A 213 24.03 -20.89 -2.48
N ASP A 214 24.17 -22.19 -2.28
CA ASP A 214 23.53 -22.91 -1.18
C ASP A 214 24.48 -22.97 0.03
N PHE A 215 24.12 -22.28 1.10
CA PHE A 215 24.85 -22.30 2.36
C PHE A 215 24.20 -23.27 3.32
N SER A 216 25.00 -24.09 4.01
CA SER A 216 24.49 -25.02 5.00
C SER A 216 25.25 -24.93 6.32
N PHE A 217 24.54 -25.22 7.41
CA PHE A 217 25.14 -25.24 8.75
C PHE A 217 24.98 -26.62 9.37
N ASN A 218 26.10 -27.28 9.70
CA ASN A 218 26.15 -28.66 10.18
C ASN A 218 25.41 -29.67 9.29
N ASN A 219 25.40 -29.43 7.97
CA ASN A 219 24.82 -30.33 6.97
C ASN A 219 25.85 -30.59 5.86
N GLN A 220 25.77 -31.77 5.23
CA GLN A 220 26.72 -32.22 4.19
C GLN A 220 26.35 -31.73 2.78
N SER A 221 25.18 -31.15 2.60
CA SER A 221 24.68 -30.62 1.33
C SER A 221 24.91 -29.11 1.19
N GLY A 222 25.02 -28.60 -0.05
CA GLY A 222 25.24 -27.18 -0.36
C GLY A 222 26.65 -26.88 -0.88
N ASP A 223 26.81 -25.68 -1.45
CA ASP A 223 28.05 -25.17 -2.05
C ASP A 223 29.04 -24.68 -0.98
N ILE A 224 28.52 -24.07 0.09
CA ILE A 224 29.31 -23.64 1.26
C ILE A 224 28.78 -24.35 2.50
N LYS A 225 29.60 -25.25 3.04
CA LYS A 225 29.29 -26.10 4.19
C LYS A 225 29.99 -25.55 5.40
N ILE A 226 29.22 -25.02 6.35
CA ILE A 226 29.74 -24.44 7.59
C ILE A 226 29.52 -25.46 8.71
N PHE A 227 30.54 -25.74 9.50
CA PHE A 227 30.45 -26.64 10.63
C PHE A 227 31.30 -26.17 11.80
N LYS A 228 30.98 -26.67 12.99
CA LYS A 228 31.69 -26.33 14.22
C LYS A 228 32.39 -27.58 14.75
N THR A 229 33.72 -27.53 14.85
CA THR A 229 34.57 -28.62 15.38
C THR A 229 35.28 -28.11 16.63
N ASP A 230 35.06 -28.77 17.77
CA ASP A 230 35.68 -28.54 19.11
C ASP A 230 35.54 -27.16 19.76
N SER A 231 35.24 -26.10 19.00
CA SER A 231 34.84 -24.72 19.35
C SER A 231 35.12 -23.75 18.20
N VAL A 232 35.83 -24.19 17.15
CA VAL A 232 36.21 -23.38 15.99
C VAL A 232 35.19 -23.58 14.88
N PHE A 233 34.73 -22.48 14.28
CA PHE A 233 33.94 -22.54 13.07
C PHE A 233 34.85 -22.78 11.87
N GLN A 234 34.46 -23.73 11.04
CA GLN A 234 35.15 -24.11 9.81
C GLN A 234 34.15 -24.11 8.67
N PHE A 235 34.65 -23.91 7.45
CA PHE A 235 33.83 -24.05 6.27
C PHE A 235 34.59 -24.74 5.14
N VAL A 236 33.84 -25.42 4.28
CA VAL A 236 34.31 -25.98 3.02
C VAL A 236 33.47 -25.35 1.92
N SER A 237 34.14 -24.78 0.91
CA SER A 237 33.51 -24.17 -0.26
C SER A 237 33.83 -25.00 -1.50
N SER A 238 32.85 -25.22 -2.39
CA SER A 238 33.07 -25.82 -3.71
C SER A 238 33.80 -24.89 -4.70
N TYR A 239 33.97 -23.62 -4.35
CA TYR A 239 34.64 -22.59 -5.14
C TYR A 239 35.82 -21.99 -4.39
N ASP A 240 36.77 -21.40 -5.12
CA ASP A 240 37.84 -20.59 -4.53
C ASP A 240 37.24 -19.35 -3.86
N VAL A 241 37.74 -19.04 -2.66
CA VAL A 241 37.22 -17.96 -1.82
C VAL A 241 38.32 -16.95 -1.54
N SER A 242 38.14 -15.72 -2.00
CA SER A 242 38.98 -14.61 -1.56
C SER A 242 38.52 -14.15 -0.19
N PHE A 243 39.45 -13.80 0.70
CA PHE A 243 39.11 -13.20 1.98
C PHE A 243 39.88 -11.90 2.20
N MET A 244 39.29 -11.01 2.99
CA MET A 244 39.92 -9.82 3.53
C MET A 244 39.50 -9.65 4.99
N LYS A 245 40.46 -9.70 5.92
CA LYS A 245 40.18 -9.44 7.33
C LYS A 245 39.95 -7.95 7.54
N MET A 246 38.84 -7.59 8.18
CA MET A 246 38.48 -6.18 8.36
C MET A 246 39.38 -5.45 9.37
N SER A 247 40.03 -6.19 10.27
CA SER A 247 40.87 -5.62 11.34
C SER A 247 42.20 -5.05 10.83
N ASP A 248 42.84 -5.74 9.90
CA ASP A 248 44.20 -5.42 9.41
C ASP A 248 44.29 -5.34 7.88
N GLN A 249 43.17 -5.50 7.18
CA GLN A 249 43.06 -5.53 5.71
C GLN A 249 43.91 -6.62 5.04
N SER A 250 44.42 -7.59 5.80
CA SER A 250 45.12 -8.73 5.24
C SER A 250 44.17 -9.54 4.35
N ASN A 251 44.64 -9.88 3.16
CA ASN A 251 43.86 -10.60 2.17
C ASN A 251 44.58 -11.87 1.70
N GLY A 252 43.83 -12.75 1.04
CA GLY A 252 44.38 -13.99 0.51
C GLY A 252 43.31 -14.80 -0.21
N LEU A 253 43.73 -15.94 -0.75
CA LEU A 253 42.88 -16.84 -1.50
C LEU A 253 42.86 -18.21 -0.81
N LEU A 254 41.67 -18.74 -0.62
CA LEU A 254 41.39 -20.04 -0.03
C LEU A 254 40.94 -20.98 -1.15
N ASN A 255 41.66 -22.08 -1.35
CA ASN A 255 41.36 -23.01 -2.44
C ASN A 255 40.05 -23.77 -2.20
N ALA A 256 39.34 -24.09 -3.28
CA ALA A 256 38.14 -24.90 -3.28
C ALA A 256 38.36 -26.30 -2.66
N ASN A 257 37.29 -26.87 -2.11
CA ASN A 257 37.19 -28.22 -1.54
C ASN A 257 38.16 -28.52 -0.37
N GLN A 258 38.77 -27.48 0.20
CA GLN A 258 39.59 -27.58 1.40
C GLN A 258 38.84 -27.02 2.62
N THR A 259 39.20 -27.50 3.81
CA THR A 259 38.62 -27.01 5.06
C THR A 259 39.40 -25.78 5.52
N HIS A 260 38.68 -24.67 5.69
CA HIS A 260 39.24 -23.40 6.13
C HIS A 260 38.58 -22.93 7.41
N ILE A 261 39.32 -22.15 8.21
CA ILE A 261 38.77 -21.54 9.43
C ILE A 261 37.82 -20.40 9.04
N PHE A 262 36.62 -20.43 9.61
CA PHE A 262 35.59 -19.42 9.39
C PHE A 262 35.65 -18.35 10.48
N ASN A 263 36.36 -17.26 10.17
CA ASN A 263 36.59 -16.17 11.09
C ASN A 263 35.47 -15.13 11.01
N GLN A 264 35.09 -14.59 12.17
CA GLN A 264 34.24 -13.42 12.23
C GLN A 264 34.96 -12.17 11.70
N LYS A 265 34.21 -11.14 11.33
CA LYS A 265 34.75 -9.85 10.84
C LYS A 265 35.74 -10.01 9.67
N THR A 266 35.54 -11.06 8.87
CA THR A 266 36.29 -11.32 7.66
C THR A 266 35.32 -11.25 6.49
N LEU A 267 35.65 -10.45 5.49
CA LEU A 267 34.92 -10.37 4.24
C LEU A 267 35.35 -11.53 3.35
N TYR A 268 34.41 -12.40 3.00
CA TYR A 268 34.62 -13.50 2.06
C TYR A 268 33.96 -13.15 0.73
N THR A 269 34.64 -13.43 -0.38
CA THR A 269 34.18 -13.14 -1.73
C THR A 269 34.24 -14.41 -2.59
N ILE A 270 33.09 -14.81 -3.15
CA ILE A 270 32.94 -15.98 -4.03
C ILE A 270 32.20 -15.53 -5.29
N ASN A 271 32.76 -15.74 -6.48
CA ASN A 271 32.13 -15.34 -7.76
C ASN A 271 31.64 -13.87 -7.77
N GLY A 272 32.39 -12.97 -7.15
CA GLY A 272 32.04 -11.54 -7.01
C GLY A 272 30.99 -11.22 -5.94
N LYS A 273 30.49 -12.22 -5.20
CA LYS A 273 29.48 -12.08 -4.14
C LYS A 273 30.17 -12.05 -2.78
N ASN A 274 29.87 -11.02 -1.99
CA ASN A 274 30.51 -10.78 -0.70
C ASN A 274 29.63 -11.27 0.45
N PHE A 275 30.24 -11.84 1.49
CA PHE A 275 29.54 -12.17 2.73
C PHE A 275 30.47 -12.14 3.95
N VAL A 276 29.88 -12.01 5.14
CA VAL A 276 30.63 -11.89 6.40
C VAL A 276 29.98 -12.77 7.45
N PHE A 277 30.79 -13.56 8.16
CA PHE A 277 30.34 -14.21 9.39
C PHE A 277 30.25 -13.19 10.52
N LYS A 278 29.04 -12.94 11.01
CA LYS A 278 28.83 -11.97 12.09
C LYS A 278 28.79 -12.66 13.44
N ASN A 279 27.80 -13.52 13.65
CA ASN A 279 27.51 -14.10 14.96
C ASN A 279 27.04 -15.56 14.86
N TYR A 280 27.28 -16.32 15.92
CA TYR A 280 26.63 -17.59 16.19
C TYR A 280 25.64 -17.39 17.33
N LEU A 281 24.38 -17.76 17.09
CA LEU A 281 23.26 -17.51 17.98
C LEU A 281 22.78 -18.87 18.49
N THR A 282 22.71 -19.02 19.81
CA THR A 282 22.24 -20.25 20.46
C THR A 282 20.87 -20.01 21.06
N LYS A 283 20.01 -21.04 21.09
CA LYS A 283 18.65 -20.94 21.63
C LYS A 283 17.84 -19.80 21.01
N GLY A 284 17.97 -19.67 19.69
CA GLY A 284 17.29 -18.68 18.88
C GLY A 284 15.90 -19.15 18.46
N LEU A 285 14.93 -18.23 18.41
CA LEU A 285 13.66 -18.43 17.71
C LEU A 285 13.55 -17.40 16.59
N LEU A 286 13.38 -17.88 15.35
CA LEU A 286 13.21 -17.03 14.18
C LEU A 286 11.81 -16.40 14.21
N ILE A 287 11.76 -15.08 14.31
CA ILE A 287 10.53 -14.29 14.20
C ILE A 287 10.62 -13.35 13.01
N LYS A 288 9.45 -12.87 12.56
CA LYS A 288 9.35 -11.80 11.56
C LYS A 288 9.10 -10.48 12.29
N LYS A 289 9.80 -9.42 11.90
CA LYS A 289 9.58 -8.06 12.40
C LYS A 289 9.78 -7.05 11.29
N SER A 290 9.13 -5.90 11.40
CA SER A 290 9.31 -4.81 10.46
C SER A 290 10.72 -4.22 10.51
N ASN A 291 11.34 -4.03 9.34
CA ASN A 291 12.68 -3.44 9.22
C ASN A 291 12.71 -1.92 9.45
N SER A 292 11.59 -1.24 9.24
CA SER A 292 11.47 0.22 9.35
C SER A 292 10.18 0.62 10.05
N ILE A 293 10.12 1.85 10.54
CA ILE A 293 8.89 2.44 11.09
C ILE A 293 7.92 2.80 9.95
N LYS A 294 8.45 3.36 8.86
CA LYS A 294 7.71 3.70 7.65
C LYS A 294 7.53 2.46 6.78
N ASN A 295 6.29 2.19 6.38
CA ASN A 295 5.95 1.13 5.43
C ASN A 295 6.37 1.55 4.01
N ASP A 296 7.16 0.70 3.35
CA ASP A 296 7.45 0.79 1.94
C ASP A 296 6.42 0.01 1.11
N ASN A 297 5.48 0.72 0.49
CA ASN A 297 4.40 0.13 -0.31
C ASN A 297 4.89 -0.73 -1.50
N SER A 298 6.18 -0.73 -1.85
CA SER A 298 6.76 -1.56 -2.92
C SER A 298 7.29 -2.91 -2.44
N LYS A 299 7.34 -3.13 -1.13
CA LYS A 299 7.81 -4.35 -0.49
C LYS A 299 6.64 -5.19 0.02
N ILE A 300 6.90 -6.48 0.18
CA ILE A 300 5.93 -7.46 0.65
C ILE A 300 5.63 -7.21 2.13
N ASP A 301 4.36 -7.19 2.51
CA ASP A 301 3.90 -7.23 3.89
C ASP A 301 3.45 -8.66 4.28
N LEU A 302 3.42 -8.96 5.57
CA LEU A 302 2.93 -10.21 6.15
C LEU A 302 1.67 -9.96 6.98
N LEU A 303 0.57 -10.56 6.56
CA LEU A 303 -0.67 -10.65 7.32
C LEU A 303 -0.79 -12.05 7.94
N LYS A 304 -0.89 -12.11 9.27
CA LYS A 304 -1.20 -13.33 9.99
C LYS A 304 -2.69 -13.38 10.32
N ILE A 305 -3.34 -14.45 9.89
CA ILE A 305 -4.73 -14.72 10.23
C ILE A 305 -4.86 -16.05 10.94
N LYS A 306 -5.90 -16.14 11.77
CA LYS A 306 -6.35 -17.38 12.38
C LYS A 306 -7.60 -17.83 11.65
N LEU A 307 -7.55 -19.02 11.09
CA LEU A 307 -8.66 -19.70 10.45
C LEU A 307 -9.19 -20.75 11.40
N ASN A 308 -10.42 -20.59 11.87
CA ASN A 308 -11.16 -21.61 12.61
C ASN A 308 -12.08 -22.36 11.64
N VAL A 309 -12.01 -23.69 11.62
CA VAL A 309 -12.96 -24.56 10.91
C VAL A 309 -13.46 -25.62 11.89
N ASN A 310 -14.72 -25.52 12.33
CA ASN A 310 -15.33 -26.46 13.28
C ASN A 310 -14.43 -26.73 14.50
N ASP A 311 -14.01 -25.67 15.20
CA ASP A 311 -13.15 -25.71 16.40
C ASP A 311 -11.67 -26.06 16.17
N LEU A 312 -11.22 -26.24 14.92
CA LEU A 312 -9.81 -26.35 14.58
C LEU A 312 -9.23 -24.99 14.20
N ASP A 313 -8.34 -24.50 15.04
CA ASP A 313 -7.61 -23.24 14.85
C ASP A 313 -6.31 -23.47 14.08
N THR A 314 -6.16 -22.82 12.92
CA THR A 314 -4.93 -22.82 12.12
C THR A 314 -4.45 -21.39 11.88
N ILE A 315 -3.19 -21.09 12.19
CA ILE A 315 -2.57 -19.80 11.86
C ILE A 315 -1.99 -19.87 10.45
N ILE A 316 -2.28 -18.85 9.64
CA ILE A 316 -1.87 -18.78 8.24
C ILE A 316 -1.16 -17.46 8.01
N ASP A 317 0.04 -17.57 7.44
CA ASP A 317 0.85 -16.44 7.00
C ASP A 317 0.53 -16.13 5.54
N LEU A 318 0.04 -14.91 5.29
CA LEU A 318 -0.28 -14.42 3.95
C LEU A 318 0.65 -13.27 3.58
N TYR A 319 1.40 -13.45 2.49
CA TYR A 319 2.34 -12.46 1.98
C TYR A 319 1.72 -11.67 0.82
N GLY A 320 1.85 -10.36 0.86
CA GLY A 320 1.45 -9.50 -0.24
C GLY A 320 1.55 -8.02 0.07
N TYR A 321 1.29 -7.18 -0.94
CA TYR A 321 1.39 -5.74 -0.80
C TYR A 321 0.48 -5.01 -1.79
N LYS A 322 0.42 -3.69 -1.64
CA LYS A 322 -0.36 -2.80 -2.49
C LYS A 322 0.14 -2.81 -3.94
N GLY A 323 -0.71 -3.20 -4.88
CA GLY A 323 -0.37 -3.28 -6.30
C GLY A 323 0.15 -4.64 -6.74
N LEU A 324 0.31 -5.61 -5.83
CA LEU A 324 0.58 -7.00 -6.16
C LEU A 324 -0.71 -7.81 -6.14
N VAL A 325 -0.97 -8.54 -7.21
CA VAL A 325 -1.95 -9.63 -7.20
C VAL A 325 -1.28 -10.86 -6.60
N SER A 326 -1.43 -11.02 -5.28
CA SER A 326 -0.71 -12.04 -4.53
C SER A 326 -1.14 -13.46 -4.93
N PRO A 327 -0.19 -14.42 -4.96
CA PRO A 327 -0.52 -15.82 -5.16
C PRO A 327 -1.44 -16.33 -4.04
N LYS A 328 -2.24 -17.34 -4.36
CA LYS A 328 -3.16 -17.97 -3.41
C LYS A 328 -2.45 -19.05 -2.60
N THR A 329 -2.61 -19.02 -1.29
CA THR A 329 -2.25 -20.09 -0.38
C THR A 329 -3.40 -21.09 -0.35
N TYR A 330 -3.11 -22.35 -0.68
CA TYR A 330 -4.09 -23.43 -0.71
C TYR A 330 -3.93 -24.33 0.51
N LEU A 331 -5.04 -24.68 1.13
CA LEU A 331 -5.11 -25.57 2.30
C LEU A 331 -6.28 -26.53 2.13
N SER A 332 -6.16 -27.73 2.70
CA SER A 332 -7.27 -28.67 2.80
C SER A 332 -7.46 -29.05 4.27
N LEU A 333 -8.64 -28.79 4.81
CA LEU A 333 -9.01 -29.07 6.19
C LEU A 333 -10.39 -29.73 6.21
N ASN A 334 -10.51 -30.91 6.83
CA ASN A 334 -11.78 -31.63 6.97
C ASN A 334 -12.56 -31.83 5.64
N GLY A 335 -11.84 -32.07 4.53
CA GLY A 335 -12.44 -32.23 3.20
C GLY A 335 -12.89 -30.93 2.53
N LEU A 336 -12.66 -29.78 3.17
CA LEU A 336 -12.85 -28.45 2.61
C LEU A 336 -11.55 -27.96 1.98
N PHE A 337 -11.62 -27.49 0.74
CA PHE A 337 -10.52 -26.84 0.05
C PHE A 337 -10.64 -25.33 0.20
N ILE A 338 -9.55 -24.71 0.64
CA ILE A 338 -9.52 -23.33 1.07
C ILE A 338 -8.42 -22.63 0.28
N SER A 339 -8.73 -21.51 -0.35
CA SER A 339 -7.75 -20.64 -0.99
C SER A 339 -7.82 -19.25 -0.37
N LEU A 340 -6.68 -18.74 0.09
CA LEU A 340 -6.56 -17.44 0.75
C LEU A 340 -5.47 -16.62 0.08
N SER A 341 -5.70 -15.32 -0.10
CA SER A 341 -4.64 -14.39 -0.48
C SER A 341 -4.84 -13.02 0.15
N TYR A 342 -3.72 -12.34 0.38
CA TYR A 342 -3.66 -10.98 0.88
C TYR A 342 -2.95 -10.12 -0.16
N GLY A 343 -3.64 -9.17 -0.80
CA GLY A 343 -3.06 -8.37 -1.88
C GLY A 343 -4.09 -7.57 -2.66
N SER A 344 -3.63 -6.85 -3.67
CA SER A 344 -4.53 -6.22 -4.64
C SER A 344 -5.21 -7.26 -5.53
N ILE A 345 -6.34 -6.89 -6.13
CA ILE A 345 -7.10 -7.75 -7.05
C ILE A 345 -7.17 -7.12 -8.44
N ASN A 346 -7.43 -7.94 -9.46
CA ASN A 346 -7.67 -7.46 -10.82
C ASN A 346 -9.14 -7.10 -11.03
N TYR A 347 -9.37 -5.90 -11.56
CA TYR A 347 -10.65 -5.50 -12.12
C TYR A 347 -10.60 -5.56 -13.65
N SER A 348 -11.50 -6.32 -14.25
CA SER A 348 -11.66 -6.36 -15.70
C SER A 348 -12.42 -5.13 -16.23
N LEU A 349 -11.99 -4.63 -17.37
CA LEU A 349 -12.62 -3.57 -18.13
C LEU A 349 -13.48 -4.16 -19.25
N PRO A 350 -14.58 -3.48 -19.64
CA PRO A 350 -15.42 -3.92 -20.76
C PRO A 350 -14.83 -3.57 -22.14
N PHE A 351 -13.62 -3.00 -22.17
CA PHE A 351 -12.85 -2.61 -23.36
C PHE A 351 -11.37 -2.84 -23.09
N ALA A 352 -10.56 -2.76 -24.13
CA ALA A 352 -9.11 -2.93 -24.05
C ALA A 352 -8.38 -1.65 -24.45
N ILE A 353 -7.18 -1.48 -23.89
CA ILE A 353 -6.25 -0.41 -24.25
C ILE A 353 -4.97 -1.07 -24.73
N LYS A 354 -4.52 -0.69 -25.93
CA LYS A 354 -3.22 -1.08 -26.47
C LYS A 354 -2.27 0.10 -26.39
N LEU A 355 -1.06 -0.10 -25.88
CA LEU A 355 0.00 0.91 -25.95
C LEU A 355 0.68 0.82 -27.31
N LYS A 356 0.58 1.87 -28.11
CA LYS A 356 1.25 1.97 -29.42
C LYS A 356 2.70 2.41 -29.25
N ASP A 357 2.91 3.47 -28.48
CA ASP A 357 4.21 4.12 -28.32
C ASP A 357 4.25 4.85 -26.96
N PHE A 358 5.32 4.67 -26.20
CA PHE A 358 5.62 5.41 -24.99
C PHE A 358 6.72 6.44 -25.29
N GLN A 359 6.44 7.69 -24.93
CA GLN A 359 7.34 8.81 -25.20
C GLN A 359 7.83 9.37 -23.88
N LEU A 360 9.15 9.52 -23.75
CA LEU A 360 9.82 10.09 -22.60
C LEU A 360 10.76 11.21 -23.06
N ASP A 361 10.42 12.44 -22.72
CA ASP A 361 11.31 13.58 -22.91
C ASP A 361 12.18 13.74 -21.66
N ARG A 362 13.42 14.23 -21.85
CA ARG A 362 14.38 14.49 -20.76
C ARG A 362 14.82 15.94 -20.78
N TYR A 363 15.31 16.41 -19.64
CA TYR A 363 15.94 17.72 -19.57
C TYR A 363 17.26 17.71 -20.36
N PRO A 364 17.56 18.76 -21.15
CA PRO A 364 18.84 18.85 -21.86
C PRO A 364 20.02 18.69 -20.89
N GLY A 365 20.91 17.74 -21.17
CA GLY A 365 22.10 17.48 -20.35
C GLY A 365 21.85 16.67 -19.06
N SER A 366 20.67 16.07 -18.88
CA SER A 366 20.38 15.19 -17.75
C SER A 366 19.55 13.98 -18.18
N ASP A 367 19.73 12.85 -17.48
CA ASP A 367 18.84 11.70 -17.60
C ASP A 367 17.52 11.90 -16.82
N SER A 368 17.21 13.10 -16.34
CA SER A 368 15.96 13.36 -15.62
C SER A 368 14.79 13.51 -16.59
N PRO A 369 13.67 12.78 -16.39
CA PRO A 369 12.49 12.90 -17.23
C PRO A 369 11.83 14.28 -17.08
N SER A 370 11.49 14.91 -18.20
CA SER A 370 10.80 16.21 -18.24
C SER A 370 9.30 16.05 -18.55
N SER A 371 8.95 15.14 -19.46
CA SER A 371 7.56 14.75 -19.73
C SER A 371 7.49 13.31 -20.20
N PHE A 372 6.35 12.67 -19.94
CA PHE A 372 6.05 11.36 -20.49
C PHE A 372 4.62 11.31 -21.01
N ALA A 373 4.45 10.64 -22.15
CA ALA A 373 3.19 10.50 -22.84
C ALA A 373 3.03 9.06 -23.35
N SER A 374 1.78 8.62 -23.48
CA SER A 374 1.44 7.31 -24.02
C SER A 374 0.46 7.49 -25.17
N GLU A 375 0.87 7.08 -26.36
CA GLU A 375 -0.03 6.92 -27.51
C GLU A 375 -0.73 5.57 -27.35
N ILE A 376 -2.05 5.61 -27.18
CA ILE A 376 -2.85 4.41 -26.94
C ILE A 376 -3.94 4.27 -28.00
N GLU A 377 -4.32 3.02 -28.25
CA GLU A 377 -5.48 2.66 -29.05
C GLU A 377 -6.53 2.03 -28.13
N VAL A 378 -7.70 2.64 -28.06
CA VAL A 378 -8.83 2.13 -27.28
C VAL A 378 -9.67 1.23 -28.18
N ILE A 379 -9.87 -0.02 -27.75
CA ILE A 379 -10.57 -1.05 -28.51
C ILE A 379 -11.80 -1.51 -27.73
N ASP A 380 -12.98 -1.17 -28.22
CA ASP A 380 -14.27 -1.55 -27.65
C ASP A 380 -15.17 -2.15 -28.73
N LYS A 381 -15.05 -3.47 -28.93
CA LYS A 381 -15.74 -4.25 -29.98
C LYS A 381 -15.55 -3.60 -31.36
N ASP A 382 -16.55 -2.85 -31.83
CA ASP A 382 -16.58 -2.22 -33.16
C ASP A 382 -15.94 -0.81 -33.18
N LYS A 383 -15.69 -0.21 -32.01
CA LYS A 383 -15.06 1.11 -31.91
C LYS A 383 -13.58 0.98 -31.63
N LYS A 384 -12.78 1.59 -32.50
CA LYS A 384 -11.33 1.75 -32.33
C LYS A 384 -10.97 3.20 -32.59
N PHE A 385 -10.22 3.80 -31.68
CA PHE A 385 -9.71 5.15 -31.85
C PHE A 385 -8.40 5.34 -31.09
N ASP A 386 -7.59 6.26 -31.61
CA ASP A 386 -6.31 6.61 -31.01
C ASP A 386 -6.48 7.79 -30.05
N TYR A 387 -5.71 7.77 -28.98
CA TYR A 387 -5.73 8.81 -27.97
C TYR A 387 -4.35 8.93 -27.32
N ARG A 388 -3.92 10.16 -27.06
CA ARG A 388 -2.66 10.45 -26.39
C ARG A 388 -2.89 10.83 -24.94
N ILE A 389 -2.45 10.01 -24.00
CA ILE A 389 -2.49 10.33 -22.56
C ILE A 389 -1.17 10.97 -22.15
N PHE A 390 -1.22 12.13 -21.49
CA PHE A 390 -0.06 12.83 -20.94
C PHE A 390 -0.49 13.72 -19.77
N MET A 391 0.44 14.49 -19.19
CA MET A 391 0.11 15.40 -18.09
C MET A 391 -1.06 16.34 -18.44
N ASN A 392 -2.10 16.32 -17.61
CA ASN A 392 -3.35 17.07 -17.79
C ASN A 392 -4.23 16.68 -19.00
N ASN A 393 -3.86 15.65 -19.79
CA ASN A 393 -4.73 15.10 -20.84
C ASN A 393 -5.16 13.67 -20.50
N VAL A 394 -6.39 13.55 -20.02
CA VAL A 394 -6.92 12.35 -19.35
C VAL A 394 -7.91 11.65 -20.27
N LEU A 395 -7.70 10.36 -20.52
CA LEU A 395 -8.69 9.57 -21.24
C LEU A 395 -9.90 9.33 -20.32
N ASN A 396 -11.07 9.84 -20.72
CA ASN A 396 -12.34 9.58 -20.05
C ASN A 396 -13.21 8.67 -20.93
N TYR A 397 -13.33 7.38 -20.59
CA TYR A 397 -14.05 6.41 -21.40
C TYR A 397 -14.88 5.42 -20.56
N ARG A 398 -16.15 5.21 -20.93
CA ARG A 398 -17.11 4.33 -20.21
C ARG A 398 -17.16 4.53 -18.68
N GLY A 399 -16.94 5.76 -18.22
CA GLY A 399 -16.93 6.10 -16.79
C GLY A 399 -15.62 5.81 -16.06
N TYR A 400 -14.58 5.39 -16.78
CA TYR A 400 -13.20 5.28 -16.28
C TYR A 400 -12.38 6.48 -16.74
N ARG A 401 -11.47 6.93 -15.87
CA ARG A 401 -10.51 8.00 -16.12
C ARG A 401 -9.11 7.40 -16.03
N PHE A 402 -8.31 7.58 -17.08
CA PHE A 402 -6.93 7.09 -17.13
C PHE A 402 -5.96 8.27 -17.13
N PHE A 403 -5.09 8.29 -16.13
CA PHE A 403 -4.08 9.31 -15.95
C PHE A 403 -2.70 8.70 -16.15
N GLN A 404 -1.82 9.43 -16.81
CA GLN A 404 -0.42 9.05 -16.85
C GLN A 404 0.19 9.19 -15.45
N SER A 405 0.62 8.08 -14.84
CA SER A 405 1.10 8.07 -13.45
C SER A 405 2.59 7.82 -13.34
N SER A 406 3.12 6.84 -14.08
CA SER A 406 4.53 6.45 -14.05
C SER A 406 4.87 5.63 -15.31
N TYR A 407 6.05 5.04 -15.34
CA TYR A 407 6.56 4.25 -16.45
C TYR A 407 7.52 3.17 -15.94
N ASP A 408 7.83 2.20 -16.78
CA ASP A 408 8.75 1.12 -16.44
C ASP A 408 10.21 1.60 -16.50
N ASN A 409 11.08 1.10 -15.62
CA ASN A 409 12.50 1.49 -15.58
C ASN A 409 13.27 1.20 -16.88
N ASP A 410 12.76 0.30 -17.72
CA ASP A 410 13.33 -0.03 -19.04
C ASP A 410 12.70 0.79 -20.19
N GLU A 411 11.86 1.78 -19.86
CA GLU A 411 11.25 2.76 -20.75
C GLU A 411 10.32 2.16 -21.83
N LYS A 412 9.94 0.89 -21.68
CA LYS A 412 9.11 0.16 -22.66
C LYS A 412 7.69 -0.11 -22.16
N GLY A 413 7.26 0.63 -21.15
CA GLY A 413 5.97 0.43 -20.53
C GLY A 413 5.46 1.65 -19.80
N THR A 414 4.15 1.82 -19.83
CA THR A 414 3.42 2.89 -19.16
C THR A 414 2.68 2.36 -17.95
N ILE A 415 2.58 3.17 -16.90
CA ILE A 415 1.74 2.91 -15.73
C ILE A 415 0.68 4.01 -15.69
N LEU A 416 -0.56 3.61 -15.96
CA LEU A 416 -1.73 4.47 -15.92
C LEU A 416 -2.44 4.32 -14.56
N SER A 417 -2.77 5.43 -13.92
CA SER A 417 -3.72 5.42 -12.81
C SER A 417 -5.15 5.38 -13.35
N VAL A 418 -5.98 4.50 -12.81
CA VAL A 418 -7.36 4.27 -13.24
C VAL A 418 -8.30 4.67 -12.11
N ASN A 419 -9.26 5.54 -12.40
CA ASN A 419 -10.33 5.90 -11.47
C ASN A 419 -11.71 5.69 -12.09
N LYS A 420 -12.63 5.08 -11.35
CA LYS A 420 -14.05 4.91 -11.68
C LYS A 420 -14.92 5.56 -10.60
N ASP A 421 -15.04 6.87 -10.65
CA ASP A 421 -15.76 7.66 -9.64
C ASP A 421 -16.61 8.78 -10.27
N ARG A 422 -17.12 8.58 -11.50
CA ARG A 422 -17.82 9.61 -12.28
C ARG A 422 -18.84 10.43 -11.49
N VAL A 423 -19.63 9.79 -10.62
CA VAL A 423 -20.65 10.46 -9.81
C VAL A 423 -19.99 11.36 -8.74
N GLY A 424 -19.02 10.83 -7.99
CA GLY A 424 -18.30 11.60 -6.96
C GLY A 424 -17.53 12.77 -7.57
N THR A 425 -16.80 12.53 -8.66
CA THR A 425 -16.15 13.59 -9.46
C THR A 425 -17.17 14.65 -9.92
N PHE A 426 -18.31 14.26 -10.49
CA PHE A 426 -19.29 15.24 -10.97
C PHE A 426 -19.88 16.11 -9.84
N VAL A 427 -20.19 15.49 -8.70
CA VAL A 427 -20.74 16.18 -7.52
C VAL A 427 -19.71 17.13 -6.90
N THR A 428 -18.46 16.69 -6.72
CA THR A 428 -17.38 17.54 -6.20
C THR A 428 -17.09 18.73 -7.11
N TYR A 429 -17.01 18.50 -8.43
CA TYR A 429 -16.79 19.58 -9.40
C TYR A 429 -17.94 20.58 -9.45
N SER A 430 -19.19 20.12 -9.28
CA SER A 430 -20.34 21.01 -9.12
C SER A 430 -20.21 21.86 -7.85
N GLY A 431 -19.67 21.28 -6.78
CA GLY A 431 -19.31 22.00 -5.56
C GLY A 431 -18.25 23.07 -5.80
N TYR A 432 -17.15 22.75 -6.49
CA TYR A 432 -16.10 23.73 -6.85
C TYR A 432 -16.62 24.85 -7.74
N LEU A 433 -17.49 24.52 -8.71
CA LEU A 433 -18.16 25.53 -9.54
C LEU A 433 -19.05 26.45 -8.68
N SER A 434 -19.79 25.88 -7.73
CA SER A 434 -20.60 26.66 -6.78
C SER A 434 -19.75 27.58 -5.90
N LEU A 435 -18.58 27.11 -5.46
CA LEU A 435 -17.60 27.92 -4.70
C LEU A 435 -17.08 29.08 -5.54
N LEU A 436 -16.70 28.83 -6.79
CA LEU A 436 -16.23 29.86 -7.72
C LEU A 436 -17.33 30.93 -7.93
N LEU A 437 -18.56 30.50 -8.22
CA LEU A 437 -19.70 31.40 -8.41
C LEU A 437 -19.98 32.20 -7.13
N SER A 438 -19.89 31.58 -5.96
CA SER A 438 -20.01 32.28 -4.68
C SER A 438 -19.02 33.45 -4.58
N VAL A 439 -17.72 33.21 -4.83
CA VAL A 439 -16.68 34.25 -4.77
C VAL A 439 -16.96 35.38 -5.77
N ILE A 440 -17.30 35.02 -7.02
CA ILE A 440 -17.65 35.99 -8.07
C ILE A 440 -18.85 36.85 -7.64
N PHE A 441 -19.91 36.22 -7.13
CA PHE A 441 -21.10 36.95 -6.69
C PHE A 441 -20.88 37.77 -5.42
N VAL A 442 -19.96 37.40 -4.53
CA VAL A 442 -19.57 38.24 -3.38
C VAL A 442 -18.98 39.57 -3.86
N VAL A 443 -18.15 39.54 -4.90
CA VAL A 443 -17.52 40.75 -5.47
C VAL A 443 -18.53 41.61 -6.24
N ILE A 444 -19.39 40.98 -7.07
CA ILE A 444 -20.32 41.71 -7.97
C ILE A 444 -21.59 42.16 -7.25
N SER A 445 -22.09 41.42 -6.26
CA SER A 445 -23.40 41.66 -5.66
C SER A 445 -23.50 43.04 -5.02
N ARG A 446 -24.52 43.81 -5.43
CA ARG A 446 -24.85 45.14 -4.88
C ARG A 446 -25.19 45.11 -3.39
N PHE A 447 -25.54 43.93 -2.87
CA PHE A 447 -25.92 43.68 -1.48
C PHE A 447 -24.77 43.12 -0.64
N SER A 448 -23.59 42.89 -1.23
CA SER A 448 -22.45 42.39 -0.47
C SER A 448 -21.88 43.47 0.45
N ARG A 449 -21.32 43.03 1.58
CA ARG A 449 -20.64 43.94 2.53
C ARG A 449 -19.49 44.69 1.87
N PHE A 450 -18.85 44.09 0.85
CA PHE A 450 -17.80 44.70 0.05
C PHE A 450 -18.30 45.93 -0.71
N ASN A 451 -19.42 45.81 -1.43
CA ASN A 451 -20.03 46.95 -2.12
C ASN A 451 -20.58 48.00 -1.16
N LEU A 452 -21.12 47.58 0.00
CA LEU A 452 -21.57 48.52 1.04
C LEU A 452 -20.40 49.31 1.65
N LEU A 453 -19.23 48.68 1.85
CA LEU A 453 -18.02 49.39 2.30
C LEU A 453 -17.45 50.29 1.21
N SER A 454 -17.39 49.81 -0.04
CA SER A 454 -16.91 50.61 -1.17
C SER A 454 -17.73 51.89 -1.36
N LYS A 455 -19.05 51.81 -1.17
CA LYS A 455 -19.94 52.99 -1.19
C LYS A 455 -19.75 53.94 -0.01
N LYS A 456 -19.17 53.50 1.11
CA LYS A 456 -18.84 54.35 2.26
C LYS A 456 -17.45 55.00 2.15
N LEU A 457 -16.62 54.51 1.23
CA LEU A 457 -15.30 55.05 0.92
C LEU A 457 -15.33 56.11 -0.20
N LYS A 458 -16.43 56.14 -0.96
CA LYS A 458 -16.80 57.29 -1.81
C LYS A 458 -17.58 58.28 -0.97
#